data_AF-A0A023BW00-F1
#
_entry.id   AF-A0A023BW00-F1
#
_cell.length_a   1.000
_cell.length_b   1.000
_cell.length_c   1.000
_cell.angle_alpha   90.00
_cell.angle_beta   90.00
_cell.angle_gamma   90.00
#
_symmetry.space_group_name_H-M   'P 1'
#
loop_
_entity.id
_entity.type
_entity.pdbx_description
1 polymer ?
#
loop_
_entity_poly.entity_id
_entity_poly.type
_entity_poly.pdbx_seq_one_letter_code
_entity_poly.pdbx_strand_id
1 'polypeptide(L)'
;MKKSLLLLLLLLSTQLFSQTIPCDFSWNNAPTTGGNRDFVTSARAQIDQGPCLSFAFNAAIETMYGIENSVYGSSLFSLSDAYLDYKVWNAPNYLPILNSSFKIPLAVAGGEINAFAPQTCPVNNPDINGCSIPRGSVLAYINHANGQRSYRIFLDTNFSPPVWAVDDGGALGNYVTVGNATQLSTSDINSVNDIKTKILNNGPIVVKVSGIQNGVHDAKKFRNYNIPAAGLSYHAFTIIGWTSDSRWVIKDSWRGMSGIVNTNQNVDIVGLMNSGSVELYQVSGISYNGNNTSTNPTVLSVNECIPTINLTLSSISLDIDYAHIGGYLYHKFWVSSNIPVDRWVWGIDYPNGSLKRSQVDNSDSSSILMSPTTSGLVTVYVRAYKNGQTVTKERRIHLSNGQSSGGGPENGW
;
A
#
# COMPACT_ATOMS: atom_id res chain seq x y z
N MET A 1 -48.09 0.79 7.01
CA MET A 1 -47.19 0.17 6.00
C MET A 1 -46.09 1.08 5.43
N LYS A 2 -45.92 2.36 5.83
CA LYS A 2 -44.88 3.25 5.25
C LYS A 2 -43.55 3.35 6.04
N LYS A 3 -43.54 3.01 7.34
CA LYS A 3 -42.34 3.11 8.20
C LYS A 3 -41.37 1.94 8.01
N SER A 4 -41.88 0.73 7.78
CA SER A 4 -41.04 -0.47 7.57
C SER A 4 -40.29 -0.45 6.24
N LEU A 5 -40.89 0.14 5.18
CA LEU A 5 -40.24 0.30 3.87
C LEU A 5 -39.08 1.31 3.94
N LEU A 6 -39.27 2.42 4.68
CA LEU A 6 -38.24 3.44 4.89
C LEU A 6 -37.06 2.88 5.72
N LEU A 7 -37.36 2.08 6.75
CA LEU A 7 -36.32 1.43 7.56
C LEU A 7 -35.54 0.38 6.76
N LEU A 8 -36.20 -0.35 5.85
CA LEU A 8 -35.55 -1.30 4.95
C LEU A 8 -34.66 -0.60 3.93
N LEU A 9 -35.10 0.54 3.36
CA LEU A 9 -34.29 1.39 2.47
C LEU A 9 -33.10 2.03 3.19
N LEU A 10 -33.26 2.44 4.45
CA LEU A 10 -32.16 2.93 5.29
C LEU A 10 -31.16 1.80 5.62
N LEU A 11 -31.64 0.60 5.97
CA LEU A 11 -30.79 -0.56 6.23
C LEU A 11 -30.05 -1.04 4.97
N LEU A 12 -30.70 -0.98 3.80
CA LEU A 12 -30.08 -1.26 2.49
C LEU A 12 -29.04 -0.18 2.11
N SER A 13 -29.27 1.09 2.49
CA SER A 13 -28.28 2.17 2.27
C SER A 13 -27.07 2.11 3.21
N THR A 14 -27.16 1.42 4.36
CA THR A 14 -26.03 1.22 5.27
C THR A 14 -25.23 -0.06 5.01
N GLN A 15 -25.67 -0.93 4.08
CA GLN A 15 -24.93 -2.13 3.65
C GLN A 15 -24.11 -1.92 2.35
N LEU A 16 -24.19 -0.74 1.74
CA LEU A 16 -23.22 -0.22 0.78
C LEU A 16 -22.33 0.70 1.64
N PHE A 17 -21.12 0.35 2.09
CA PHE A 17 -19.90 0.13 1.32
C PHE A 17 -18.85 -0.51 2.26
N SER A 18 -18.94 -1.82 2.53
CA SER A 18 -17.70 -2.54 2.87
C SER A 18 -17.06 -2.89 1.55
N GLN A 19 -16.35 -1.92 0.96
CA GLN A 19 -15.67 -2.17 -0.29
C GLN A 19 -14.56 -3.19 -0.04
N THR A 20 -14.65 -4.26 -0.80
CA THR A 20 -13.76 -5.38 -0.76
C THR A 20 -12.33 -4.95 -1.09
N ILE A 21 -11.44 -4.92 -0.08
CA ILE A 21 -10.01 -4.63 -0.26
C ILE A 21 -9.30 -5.93 -0.69
N PRO A 22 -8.71 -6.00 -1.90
CA PRO A 22 -7.97 -7.19 -2.35
C PRO A 22 -6.61 -7.34 -1.63
N CYS A 23 -6.05 -8.55 -1.63
CA CYS A 23 -4.75 -8.79 -0.99
C CYS A 23 -3.61 -8.08 -1.74
N ASP A 24 -3.69 -8.04 -3.07
CA ASP A 24 -2.77 -7.36 -3.96
C ASP A 24 -3.57 -6.42 -4.87
N PHE A 25 -3.05 -5.22 -5.13
CA PHE A 25 -3.62 -4.29 -6.09
C PHE A 25 -2.55 -3.34 -6.60
N SER A 26 -2.58 -3.00 -7.88
CA SER A 26 -1.82 -1.86 -8.39
C SER A 26 -2.46 -1.28 -9.64
N TRP A 27 -2.40 0.05 -9.77
CA TRP A 27 -2.89 0.76 -10.95
C TRP A 27 -2.12 0.44 -12.24
N ASN A 28 -0.92 -0.15 -12.16
CA ASN A 28 -0.19 -0.62 -13.34
C ASN A 28 -0.62 -2.01 -13.84
N ASN A 29 -1.54 -2.68 -13.13
CA ASN A 29 -2.14 -3.95 -13.50
C ASN A 29 -3.54 -4.06 -12.85
N ALA A 30 -4.34 -3.01 -12.99
CA ALA A 30 -5.62 -2.89 -12.31
C ALA A 30 -6.63 -3.88 -12.91
N PRO A 31 -7.27 -4.74 -12.10
CA PRO A 31 -8.32 -5.62 -12.59
C PRO A 31 -9.58 -4.80 -12.86
N THR A 32 -9.96 -4.69 -14.13
CA THR A 32 -11.20 -4.02 -14.56
C THR A 32 -12.18 -5.03 -15.12
N THR A 33 -13.43 -4.63 -15.32
CA THR A 33 -14.45 -5.47 -16.00
C THR A 33 -14.03 -5.86 -17.43
N GLY A 34 -13.17 -5.07 -18.07
CA GLY A 34 -12.61 -5.35 -19.39
C GLY A 34 -11.26 -6.08 -19.36
N GLY A 35 -10.89 -6.72 -18.25
CA GLY A 35 -9.58 -7.35 -18.04
C GLY A 35 -8.59 -6.43 -17.32
N ASN A 36 -7.34 -6.87 -17.19
CA ASN A 36 -6.31 -6.08 -16.53
C ASN A 36 -5.86 -4.91 -17.41
N ARG A 37 -5.70 -3.73 -16.81
CA ARG A 37 -5.31 -2.49 -17.50
C ARG A 37 -4.15 -1.81 -16.77
N ASP A 38 -3.26 -1.21 -17.55
CA ASP A 38 -2.14 -0.42 -17.05
C ASP A 38 -2.47 1.08 -17.19
N PHE A 39 -2.75 1.72 -16.06
CA PHE A 39 -3.04 3.15 -15.99
C PHE A 39 -1.81 3.99 -15.63
N VAL A 40 -0.64 3.38 -15.46
CA VAL A 40 0.55 4.06 -14.97
C VAL A 40 1.55 4.23 -16.11
N THR A 41 1.97 5.46 -16.36
CA THR A 41 3.00 5.76 -17.36
C THR A 41 4.36 5.13 -16.98
N SER A 42 5.26 5.03 -17.96
CA SER A 42 6.62 4.53 -17.71
C SER A 42 7.36 5.29 -16.60
N ALA A 43 8.28 4.61 -15.92
CA ALA A 43 9.10 5.21 -14.88
C ALA A 43 10.09 6.21 -15.48
N ARG A 44 10.32 7.31 -14.77
CA ARG A 44 11.27 8.36 -15.16
C ARG A 44 12.26 8.59 -14.03
N ALA A 45 13.52 8.82 -14.39
CA ALA A 45 14.57 9.12 -13.45
C ALA A 45 14.80 10.62 -13.35
N GLN A 46 14.95 11.12 -12.12
CA GLN A 46 15.53 12.44 -11.91
C GLN A 46 17.05 12.40 -12.10
N ILE A 47 17.61 13.43 -12.73
CA ILE A 47 19.07 13.55 -12.93
C ILE A 47 19.76 13.84 -11.60
N ASP A 48 19.18 14.77 -10.84
CA ASP A 48 19.71 15.30 -9.60
C ASP A 48 18.64 15.27 -8.51
N GLN A 49 19.04 15.54 -7.28
CA GLN A 49 18.15 15.51 -6.13
C GLN A 49 17.39 16.83 -6.00
N GLY A 50 16.08 16.76 -5.76
CA GLY A 50 15.23 17.95 -5.76
C GLY A 50 13.83 17.73 -6.33
N PRO A 51 13.69 17.20 -7.57
CA PRO A 51 12.42 17.18 -8.28
C PRO A 51 11.49 16.04 -7.90
N CYS A 52 11.86 15.16 -6.98
CA CYS A 52 11.07 13.97 -6.62
C CYS A 52 9.58 14.26 -6.37
N LEU A 53 9.23 15.45 -5.86
CA LEU A 53 7.84 15.86 -5.64
C LEU A 53 7.09 16.15 -6.95
N SER A 54 7.71 16.80 -7.95
CA SER A 54 7.06 17.00 -9.25
C SER A 54 6.82 15.69 -9.97
N PHE A 55 7.80 14.80 -9.95
CA PHE A 55 7.68 13.46 -10.52
C PHE A 55 6.54 12.67 -9.86
N ALA A 56 6.40 12.79 -8.54
CA ALA A 56 5.31 12.14 -7.80
C ALA A 56 3.94 12.71 -8.20
N PHE A 57 3.78 14.04 -8.24
CA PHE A 57 2.53 14.66 -8.69
C PHE A 57 2.20 14.33 -10.13
N ASN A 58 3.15 14.42 -11.07
CA ASN A 58 2.92 14.03 -12.45
C ASN A 58 2.52 12.56 -12.57
N ALA A 59 3.18 11.65 -11.84
CA ALA A 59 2.78 10.26 -11.80
C ALA A 59 1.33 10.08 -11.33
N ALA A 60 0.90 10.82 -10.31
CA ALA A 60 -0.47 10.78 -9.81
C ALA A 60 -1.47 11.36 -10.82
N ILE A 61 -1.16 12.51 -11.44
CA ILE A 61 -2.02 13.18 -12.42
C ILE A 61 -2.18 12.34 -13.69
N GLU A 62 -1.08 11.83 -14.24
CA GLU A 62 -1.10 10.97 -15.44
C GLU A 62 -1.91 9.68 -15.19
N THR A 63 -1.74 9.07 -14.01
CA THR A 63 -2.50 7.88 -13.64
C THR A 63 -3.99 8.21 -13.45
N MET A 64 -4.31 9.30 -12.76
CA MET A 64 -5.69 9.70 -12.51
C MET A 64 -6.40 10.09 -13.80
N TYR A 65 -5.72 10.74 -14.75
CA TYR A 65 -6.25 10.96 -16.10
C TYR A 65 -6.67 9.64 -16.75
N GLY A 66 -5.82 8.62 -16.69
CA GLY A 66 -6.11 7.29 -17.22
C GLY A 66 -7.35 6.66 -16.59
N ILE A 67 -7.47 6.74 -15.26
CA ILE A 67 -8.59 6.20 -14.50
C ILE A 67 -9.91 6.90 -14.86
N GLU A 68 -9.91 8.23 -14.81
CA GLU A 68 -11.10 9.07 -15.02
C GLU A 68 -11.57 9.06 -16.47
N ASN A 69 -10.65 8.87 -17.43
CA ASN A 69 -10.96 8.92 -18.86
C ASN A 69 -10.90 7.55 -19.54
N SER A 70 -10.71 6.46 -18.78
CA SER A 70 -10.57 5.10 -19.31
C SER A 70 -9.48 4.98 -20.39
N VAL A 71 -8.38 5.71 -20.23
CA VAL A 71 -7.19 5.69 -21.10
C VAL A 71 -6.09 4.88 -20.41
N TYR A 72 -5.43 3.99 -21.14
CA TYR A 72 -4.43 3.08 -20.57
C TYR A 72 -3.33 2.73 -21.57
N GLY A 73 -2.24 2.17 -21.07
CA GLY A 73 -1.09 1.74 -21.85
C GLY A 73 -0.43 2.87 -22.64
N SER A 74 -0.11 2.62 -23.91
CA SER A 74 0.61 3.57 -24.77
C SER A 74 -0.18 4.85 -25.13
N SER A 75 -1.47 4.90 -24.80
CA SER A 75 -2.32 6.07 -25.05
C SER A 75 -2.22 7.14 -23.96
N LEU A 76 -1.56 6.84 -22.84
CA LEU A 76 -1.29 7.82 -21.79
C LEU A 76 -0.21 8.82 -22.24
N PHE A 77 -0.42 10.10 -21.93
CA PHE A 77 0.60 11.12 -22.13
C PHE A 77 1.58 11.16 -20.95
N SER A 78 2.70 11.86 -21.13
CA SER A 78 3.58 12.25 -20.03
C SER A 78 3.61 13.77 -19.90
N LEU A 79 3.61 14.28 -18.68
CA LEU A 79 3.70 15.69 -18.34
C LEU A 79 5.15 16.14 -18.22
N SER A 80 5.43 17.43 -18.38
CA SER A 80 6.77 17.97 -18.12
C SER A 80 7.07 18.00 -16.61
N ASP A 81 8.04 17.21 -16.14
CA ASP A 81 8.44 17.19 -14.72
C ASP A 81 9.12 18.49 -14.29
N ALA A 82 9.78 19.16 -15.23
CA ALA A 82 10.50 20.39 -14.97
C ALA A 82 9.61 21.63 -14.85
N TYR A 83 8.42 21.59 -15.44
CA TYR A 83 7.44 22.66 -15.28
C TYR A 83 6.98 22.78 -13.82
N LEU A 84 6.83 21.64 -13.14
CA LEU A 84 6.35 21.57 -11.76
C LEU A 84 7.46 21.74 -10.70
N ASP A 85 8.73 21.51 -11.05
CA ASP A 85 9.86 21.60 -10.10
C ASP A 85 10.77 22.81 -10.32
N TYR A 86 10.22 24.02 -10.42
CA TYR A 86 11.06 25.23 -10.42
C TYR A 86 11.75 25.56 -9.08
N LYS A 87 12.05 24.53 -8.28
CA LYS A 87 13.00 24.56 -7.15
C LYS A 87 14.40 25.01 -7.58
N VAL A 88 14.68 25.06 -8.88
CA VAL A 88 15.97 25.44 -9.42
C VAL A 88 16.44 26.85 -8.99
N TRP A 89 15.54 27.70 -8.49
CA TRP A 89 15.83 29.08 -8.06
C TRP A 89 15.18 29.45 -6.70
N ASN A 90 14.87 28.45 -5.87
CA ASN A 90 14.24 28.63 -4.55
C ASN A 90 12.86 29.34 -4.57
N ALA A 91 12.16 29.34 -5.70
CA ALA A 91 10.75 29.72 -5.80
C ALA A 91 9.89 28.45 -5.57
N PRO A 92 9.19 28.31 -4.43
CA PRO A 92 8.36 27.13 -4.14
C PRO A 92 7.08 27.15 -5.00
N ASN A 93 7.18 26.84 -6.30
CA ASN A 93 6.03 26.86 -7.21
C ASN A 93 5.34 25.49 -7.37
N TYR A 94 5.27 24.68 -6.30
CA TYR A 94 4.34 23.53 -6.26
C TYR A 94 2.94 23.92 -5.77
N LEU A 95 2.83 25.04 -5.03
CA LEU A 95 1.56 25.58 -4.54
C LEU A 95 0.53 25.86 -5.66
N PRO A 96 0.91 26.28 -6.89
CA PRO A 96 -0.04 26.47 -7.98
C PRO A 96 -0.73 25.19 -8.48
N ILE A 97 -0.14 23.99 -8.34
CA ILE A 97 -0.82 22.72 -8.70
C ILE A 97 -2.06 22.48 -7.81
N LEU A 98 -2.08 23.09 -6.61
CA LEU A 98 -3.22 23.08 -5.71
C LEU A 98 -4.34 24.04 -6.13
N ASN A 99 -4.11 24.87 -7.15
CA ASN A 99 -5.12 25.75 -7.71
C ASN A 99 -5.78 25.08 -8.92
N SER A 100 -7.11 24.95 -8.89
CA SER A 100 -7.92 24.18 -9.84
C SER A 100 -7.84 24.64 -11.31
N SER A 101 -7.18 25.79 -11.57
CA SER A 101 -7.02 26.38 -12.90
C SER A 101 -5.60 26.28 -13.48
N PHE A 102 -4.67 25.62 -12.78
CA PHE A 102 -3.29 25.52 -13.22
C PHE A 102 -3.13 24.60 -14.43
N LYS A 103 -2.52 25.10 -15.50
CA LYS A 103 -2.28 24.38 -16.74
C LYS A 103 -0.87 23.80 -16.76
N ILE A 104 -0.77 22.49 -16.92
CA ILE A 104 0.48 21.73 -16.99
C ILE A 104 0.68 21.30 -18.44
N PRO A 105 1.71 21.78 -19.16
CA PRO A 105 1.95 21.38 -20.54
C PRO A 105 2.35 19.91 -20.62
N LEU A 106 1.96 19.27 -21.73
CA LEU A 106 2.49 17.96 -22.09
C LEU A 106 3.99 18.03 -22.35
N ALA A 107 4.65 16.90 -22.16
CA ALA A 107 6.00 16.67 -22.62
C ALA A 107 6.06 16.77 -24.17
N VAL A 108 6.63 17.86 -24.71
CA VAL A 108 6.99 17.99 -26.13
C VAL A 108 8.51 17.84 -26.36
N ALA A 109 8.90 16.92 -27.25
CA ALA A 109 10.26 16.81 -27.74
C ALA A 109 10.61 17.97 -28.69
N GLY A 110 11.67 18.73 -28.40
CA GLY A 110 12.34 19.58 -29.41
C GLY A 110 11.84 21.03 -29.60
N GLY A 111 11.17 21.67 -28.63
CA GLY A 111 10.80 23.09 -28.72
C GLY A 111 11.98 24.08 -28.52
N GLU A 112 11.89 25.26 -29.12
CA GLU A 112 12.79 26.40 -28.86
C GLU A 112 12.48 27.06 -27.51
N ILE A 113 13.54 27.35 -26.75
CA ILE A 113 13.44 27.96 -25.42
C ILE A 113 13.43 29.48 -25.61
N ASN A 114 12.25 30.09 -25.52
CA ASN A 114 12.15 31.55 -25.56
C ASN A 114 12.31 32.13 -24.14
N ALA A 115 13.45 32.78 -23.93
CA ALA A 115 13.91 33.50 -22.73
C ALA A 115 14.39 32.61 -21.56
N PHE A 116 15.72 32.52 -21.40
CA PHE A 116 16.39 31.68 -20.41
C PHE A 116 16.56 32.36 -19.04
N ALA A 117 16.77 31.52 -18.02
CA ALA A 117 17.28 31.89 -16.69
C ALA A 117 18.38 32.96 -16.75
N PRO A 118 18.41 33.97 -15.86
CA PRO A 118 19.38 35.06 -15.96
C PRO A 118 20.82 34.57 -15.77
N GLN A 119 21.79 35.27 -16.37
CA GLN A 119 23.22 34.92 -16.32
C GLN A 119 23.81 35.00 -14.90
N THR A 120 23.19 35.82 -14.04
CA THR A 120 23.63 36.09 -12.68
C THR A 120 22.49 35.87 -11.71
N CYS A 121 22.84 35.59 -10.45
CA CYS A 121 21.85 35.51 -9.39
C CYS A 121 21.09 36.82 -9.25
N PRO A 122 19.76 36.78 -9.12
CA PRO A 122 18.96 37.99 -8.95
C PRO A 122 19.25 38.61 -7.58
N VAL A 123 19.15 39.95 -7.51
CA VAL A 123 19.48 40.75 -6.32
C VAL A 123 18.52 40.48 -5.13
N ASN A 124 17.40 39.77 -5.35
CA ASN A 124 16.39 39.41 -4.35
C ASN A 124 16.02 37.93 -4.40
N ASN A 125 17.01 37.04 -4.47
CA ASN A 125 16.77 35.61 -4.41
C ASN A 125 16.18 35.24 -3.02
N PRO A 126 15.04 34.52 -2.94
CA PRO A 126 14.51 34.00 -1.67
C PRO A 126 15.46 33.00 -0.97
N ASP A 127 16.51 32.53 -1.64
CA ASP A 127 17.63 31.83 -1.02
C ASP A 127 18.60 32.80 -0.31
N ILE A 128 18.65 32.69 1.02
CA ILE A 128 19.60 33.41 1.88
C ILE A 128 21.07 33.10 1.54
N ASN A 129 21.35 32.01 0.79
CA ASN A 129 22.69 31.59 0.37
C ASN A 129 23.05 31.99 -1.07
N GLY A 130 22.25 32.84 -1.74
CA GLY A 130 22.39 33.09 -3.19
C GLY A 130 21.89 31.88 -3.99
N CYS A 131 22.01 31.85 -5.33
CA CYS A 131 21.54 30.68 -6.10
C CYS A 131 22.36 29.45 -5.71
N SER A 132 21.81 28.63 -4.81
CA SER A 132 22.42 27.40 -4.33
C SER A 132 22.66 26.36 -5.43
N ILE A 133 22.04 26.55 -6.59
CA ILE A 133 22.19 25.68 -7.77
C ILE A 133 22.90 26.46 -8.89
N PRO A 134 24.08 25.99 -9.37
CA PRO A 134 24.77 26.60 -10.50
C PRO A 134 23.90 26.59 -11.78
N ARG A 135 23.99 27.66 -12.59
CA ARG A 135 23.32 27.75 -13.91
C ARG A 135 23.50 26.48 -14.75
N GLY A 136 24.68 25.86 -14.75
CA GLY A 136 24.93 24.62 -15.49
C GLY A 136 24.00 23.47 -15.11
N SER A 137 23.70 23.29 -13.83
CA SER A 137 22.76 22.27 -13.33
C SER A 137 21.31 22.58 -13.72
N VAL A 138 20.94 23.86 -13.72
CA VAL A 138 19.64 24.35 -14.22
C VAL A 138 19.45 23.97 -15.69
N LEU A 139 20.47 24.27 -16.50
CA LEU A 139 20.47 23.96 -17.93
C LEU A 139 20.43 22.46 -18.18
N ALA A 140 21.13 21.66 -17.36
CA ALA A 140 21.10 20.20 -17.47
C ALA A 140 19.69 19.64 -17.22
N TYR A 141 18.96 20.21 -16.26
CA TYR A 141 17.58 19.80 -15.97
C TYR A 141 16.62 20.12 -17.12
N ILE A 142 16.64 21.37 -17.61
CA ILE A 142 15.79 21.83 -18.73
C ILE A 142 16.09 21.06 -20.02
N ASN A 143 17.36 20.72 -20.26
CA ASN A 143 17.78 20.00 -21.46
C ASN A 143 17.61 18.48 -21.33
N HIS A 144 17.18 17.97 -20.18
CA HIS A 144 16.94 16.56 -20.00
C HIS A 144 15.74 16.09 -20.82
N ALA A 145 15.77 14.85 -21.27
CA ALA A 145 14.64 14.23 -21.97
C ALA A 145 13.35 14.26 -21.14
N ASN A 146 13.44 14.31 -19.81
CA ASN A 146 12.27 14.42 -18.90
C ASN A 146 11.92 15.89 -18.52
N GLY A 147 12.80 16.85 -18.79
CA GLY A 147 12.67 18.25 -18.31
C GLY A 147 12.03 19.23 -19.29
N GLN A 148 11.21 18.72 -20.19
CA GLN A 148 10.89 19.28 -21.51
C GLN A 148 10.41 20.75 -21.55
N ARG A 149 10.73 21.40 -22.69
CA ARG A 149 11.01 22.83 -22.92
C ARG A 149 9.80 23.75 -23.22
N SER A 150 8.60 23.39 -22.76
CA SER A 150 7.35 24.08 -23.16
C SER A 150 6.91 25.19 -22.19
N TYR A 151 7.86 25.87 -21.55
CA TYR A 151 7.58 26.91 -20.56
C TYR A 151 8.72 27.94 -20.53
N ARG A 152 8.44 29.17 -20.11
CA ARG A 152 9.46 30.19 -19.83
C ARG A 152 9.47 30.54 -18.35
N ILE A 153 10.66 30.88 -17.87
CA ILE A 153 10.84 31.48 -16.54
C ILE A 153 11.02 32.97 -16.76
N PHE A 154 10.33 33.79 -15.98
CA PHE A 154 10.48 35.23 -16.05
C PHE A 154 10.43 35.84 -14.65
N LEU A 155 10.97 37.05 -14.52
CA LEU A 155 10.82 37.82 -13.29
C LEU A 155 9.49 38.55 -13.35
N ASP A 156 8.53 38.14 -12.53
CA ASP A 156 7.24 38.79 -12.41
C ASP A 156 7.38 40.05 -11.55
N THR A 157 7.46 41.19 -12.24
CA THR A 157 7.56 42.52 -11.63
C THR A 157 6.23 43.07 -11.13
N ASN A 158 5.13 42.31 -11.27
CA ASN A 158 3.84 42.69 -10.70
C ASN A 158 3.79 42.45 -9.18
N PHE A 159 4.74 41.68 -8.62
CA PHE A 159 4.91 41.51 -7.19
C PHE A 159 5.96 42.49 -6.62
N SER A 160 5.82 42.86 -5.34
CA SER A 160 6.78 43.68 -4.61
C SER A 160 7.19 42.99 -3.31
N PRO A 161 8.43 42.47 -3.18
CA PRO A 161 9.48 42.45 -4.22
C PRO A 161 9.12 41.55 -5.41
N PRO A 162 9.69 41.78 -6.62
CA PRO A 162 9.49 40.91 -7.78
C PRO A 162 9.86 39.45 -7.49
N VAL A 163 9.08 38.52 -8.05
CA VAL A 163 9.24 37.08 -7.83
C VAL A 163 9.50 36.35 -9.14
N TRP A 164 10.26 35.25 -9.12
CA TRP A 164 10.41 34.41 -10.32
C TRP A 164 9.15 33.57 -10.53
N ALA A 165 8.58 33.69 -11.72
CA ALA A 165 7.40 32.95 -12.14
C ALA A 165 7.73 32.06 -13.34
N VAL A 166 6.88 31.07 -13.56
CA VAL A 166 6.88 30.23 -14.75
C VAL A 166 5.58 30.52 -15.48
N ASP A 167 5.64 30.73 -16.78
CA ASP A 167 4.45 30.67 -17.62
C ASP A 167 4.70 29.76 -18.82
N ASP A 168 3.66 29.60 -19.61
CA ASP A 168 3.61 28.66 -20.71
C ASP A 168 4.38 29.07 -21.97
N GLY A 169 5.10 30.20 -21.96
CA GLY A 169 5.84 30.66 -23.12
C GLY A 169 4.97 31.27 -24.23
N GLY A 170 3.68 31.50 -23.98
CA GLY A 170 2.77 32.27 -24.85
C GLY A 170 1.98 31.44 -25.88
N ALA A 171 2.21 30.13 -25.99
CA ALA A 171 1.38 29.23 -26.77
C ALA A 171 1.44 27.81 -26.19
N LEU A 172 0.62 27.52 -25.18
CA LEU A 172 0.41 26.13 -24.75
C LEU A 172 -0.04 25.33 -25.97
N GLY A 173 0.73 24.30 -26.32
CA GLY A 173 0.22 23.19 -27.11
C GLY A 173 -0.84 22.42 -26.32
N ASN A 174 -0.69 21.10 -26.25
CA ASN A 174 -1.55 20.30 -25.40
C ASN A 174 -1.20 20.48 -23.91
N TYR A 175 -2.21 20.57 -23.06
CA TYR A 175 -2.06 20.76 -21.62
C TYR A 175 -3.09 19.97 -20.80
N VAL A 176 -2.82 19.86 -19.51
CA VAL A 176 -3.68 19.23 -18.50
C VAL A 176 -3.99 20.21 -17.40
N THR A 177 -5.20 20.15 -16.85
CA THR A 177 -5.57 20.85 -15.62
C THR A 177 -5.98 19.86 -14.54
N VAL A 178 -5.71 20.20 -13.29
CA VAL A 178 -6.12 19.43 -12.11
C VAL A 178 -7.32 20.13 -11.49
N GLY A 179 -8.49 19.49 -11.48
CA GLY A 179 -9.70 20.08 -10.93
C GLY A 179 -9.65 20.26 -9.40
N ASN A 180 -9.02 19.32 -8.70
CA ASN A 180 -8.82 19.39 -7.26
C ASN A 180 -7.53 18.66 -6.85
N ALA A 181 -6.80 19.24 -5.89
CA ALA A 181 -5.71 18.59 -5.20
C ALA A 181 -5.87 18.82 -3.70
N THR A 182 -5.84 17.74 -2.92
CA THR A 182 -6.18 17.77 -1.49
C THR A 182 -5.07 17.11 -0.70
N GLN A 183 -4.58 17.81 0.33
CA GLN A 183 -3.74 17.21 1.36
C GLN A 183 -4.63 16.38 2.28
N LEU A 184 -4.31 15.10 2.46
CA LEU A 184 -5.04 14.22 3.35
C LEU A 184 -4.62 14.47 4.80
N SER A 185 -5.62 14.61 5.65
CA SER A 185 -5.45 14.83 7.09
C SER A 185 -5.47 13.51 7.86
N THR A 186 -5.13 13.55 9.14
CA THR A 186 -5.31 12.41 10.05
C THR A 186 -6.79 12.01 10.19
N SER A 187 -7.73 12.95 10.04
CA SER A 187 -9.16 12.60 9.95
C SER A 187 -9.54 11.82 8.69
N ASP A 188 -8.77 11.93 7.60
CA ASP A 188 -9.01 11.20 6.35
C ASP A 188 -8.39 9.79 6.36
N ILE A 189 -7.32 9.58 7.13
CA ILE A 189 -6.54 8.35 7.18
C ILE A 189 -6.21 8.04 8.64
N ASN A 190 -6.91 7.05 9.21
CA ASN A 190 -6.69 6.55 10.57
C ASN A 190 -6.06 5.14 10.57
N SER A 191 -6.05 4.46 9.43
CA SER A 191 -5.56 3.09 9.29
C SER A 191 -4.94 2.83 7.91
N VAL A 192 -4.20 1.73 7.80
CA VAL A 192 -3.69 1.21 6.51
C VAL A 192 -4.84 0.87 5.55
N ASN A 193 -5.97 0.40 6.07
CA ASN A 193 -7.13 0.10 5.24
C ASN A 193 -7.76 1.36 4.65
N ASP A 194 -7.70 2.50 5.35
CA ASP A 194 -8.16 3.78 4.81
C ASP A 194 -7.29 4.21 3.63
N ILE A 195 -5.96 4.04 3.75
CA ILE A 195 -5.03 4.30 2.63
C ILE A 195 -5.39 3.42 1.43
N LYS A 196 -5.57 2.11 1.63
CA LYS A 196 -5.95 1.18 0.56
C LYS A 196 -7.29 1.55 -0.09
N THR A 197 -8.27 1.92 0.72
CA THR A 197 -9.60 2.33 0.26
C THR A 197 -9.54 3.64 -0.55
N LYS A 198 -8.76 4.62 -0.08
CA LYS A 198 -8.50 5.86 -0.82
C LYS A 198 -7.81 5.59 -2.16
N ILE A 199 -6.87 4.63 -2.21
CA ILE A 199 -6.20 4.24 -3.46
C ILE A 199 -7.17 3.61 -4.46
N LEU A 200 -8.09 2.75 -3.99
CA LEU A 200 -9.09 2.10 -4.84
C LEU A 200 -10.11 3.09 -5.40
N ASN A 201 -10.56 4.03 -4.58
CA ASN A 201 -11.69 4.90 -4.94
C ASN A 201 -11.28 6.19 -5.61
N ASN A 202 -10.15 6.75 -5.18
CA ASN A 202 -9.74 8.10 -5.57
C ASN A 202 -8.41 8.10 -6.32
N GLY A 203 -7.88 6.92 -6.66
CA GLY A 203 -6.62 6.79 -7.38
C GLY A 203 -5.38 6.96 -6.49
N PRO A 204 -4.19 7.10 -7.09
CA PRO A 204 -2.92 7.05 -6.38
C PRO A 204 -2.73 8.18 -5.35
N ILE A 205 -1.84 7.95 -4.38
CA ILE A 205 -1.52 8.91 -3.32
C ILE A 205 -0.06 9.36 -3.47
N VAL A 206 0.16 10.67 -3.55
CA VAL A 206 1.49 11.26 -3.46
C VAL A 206 1.93 11.28 -2.01
N VAL A 207 3.12 10.77 -1.74
CA VAL A 207 3.75 10.76 -0.41
C VAL A 207 4.93 11.71 -0.43
N LYS A 208 4.96 12.66 0.49
CA LYS A 208 6.12 13.51 0.75
C LYS A 208 6.63 13.23 2.16
N VAL A 209 7.87 12.74 2.23
CA VAL A 209 8.56 12.40 3.48
C VAL A 209 9.50 13.54 3.82
N SER A 210 9.33 14.16 4.99
CA SER A 210 10.13 15.28 5.46
C SER A 210 11.61 14.89 5.72
N GLY A 211 12.50 15.88 5.70
CA GLY A 211 13.95 15.69 5.84
C GLY A 211 14.65 16.65 6.81
N ILE A 212 13.99 17.09 7.88
CA ILE A 212 14.57 18.07 8.81
C ILE A 212 15.71 17.44 9.61
N GLN A 213 16.92 18.04 9.59
CA GLN A 213 18.15 17.69 10.36
C GLN A 213 17.99 16.44 11.28
N ASN A 214 18.31 15.25 10.74
CA ASN A 214 18.05 13.87 11.24
C ASN A 214 16.91 13.11 10.52
N GLY A 215 16.03 13.80 9.79
CA GLY A 215 14.82 13.27 9.14
C GLY A 215 15.05 12.50 7.84
N VAL A 216 16.29 12.45 7.33
CA VAL A 216 16.58 11.60 6.16
C VAL A 216 16.63 10.10 6.50
N HIS A 217 16.43 9.74 7.77
CA HIS A 217 16.17 8.38 8.22
C HIS A 217 14.76 7.87 7.86
N ASP A 218 13.75 8.74 7.76
CA ASP A 218 12.38 8.26 7.59
C ASP A 218 12.09 7.81 6.16
N ALA A 219 12.71 8.45 5.16
CA ALA A 219 12.69 7.92 3.79
C ALA A 219 13.31 6.51 3.74
N LYS A 220 14.31 6.21 4.59
CA LYS A 220 14.90 4.87 4.67
C LYS A 220 13.96 3.80 5.21
N LYS A 221 12.91 4.19 5.94
CA LYS A 221 11.84 3.27 6.34
C LYS A 221 11.11 2.70 5.13
N PHE A 222 10.99 3.48 4.05
CA PHE A 222 10.37 3.04 2.80
C PHE A 222 11.32 2.21 1.95
N ARG A 223 12.55 2.68 1.70
CA ARG A 223 13.56 2.00 0.86
C ARG A 223 14.97 2.43 1.24
N ASN A 224 15.98 1.62 0.92
CA ASN A 224 17.39 1.94 1.19
C ASN A 224 17.95 3.01 0.24
N TYR A 225 17.53 4.26 0.39
CA TYR A 225 18.00 5.38 -0.42
C TYR A 225 19.45 5.77 -0.11
N ASN A 226 20.22 6.01 -1.18
CA ASN A 226 21.55 6.61 -1.10
C ASN A 226 21.41 8.13 -0.91
N ILE A 227 21.37 8.55 0.35
CA ILE A 227 21.23 9.96 0.75
C ILE A 227 22.63 10.59 0.88
N PRO A 228 22.89 11.75 0.26
CA PRO A 228 24.19 12.41 0.40
C PRO A 228 24.38 13.06 1.76
N ALA A 229 25.65 13.27 2.10
CA ALA A 229 26.07 13.84 3.38
C ALA A 229 25.51 15.25 3.65
N ALA A 230 25.20 16.02 2.60
CA ALA A 230 24.58 17.34 2.73
C ALA A 230 23.12 17.31 3.21
N GLY A 231 22.49 16.12 3.27
CA GLY A 231 21.09 15.94 3.64
C GLY A 231 20.12 16.31 2.51
N LEU A 232 18.83 16.10 2.76
CA LEU A 232 17.73 16.42 1.86
C LEU A 232 16.62 17.08 2.66
N SER A 233 15.96 18.09 2.09
CA SER A 233 14.79 18.70 2.73
C SER A 233 13.58 17.75 2.79
N TYR A 234 13.47 16.83 1.84
CA TYR A 234 12.41 15.81 1.72
C TYR A 234 12.74 14.79 0.62
N HIS A 235 11.98 13.70 0.57
CA HIS A 235 11.82 12.82 -0.60
C HIS A 235 10.33 12.63 -0.91
N ALA A 236 9.97 12.39 -2.17
CA ALA A 236 8.59 12.16 -2.56
C ALA A 236 8.46 11.10 -3.66
N PHE A 237 7.36 10.37 -3.62
CA PHE A 237 7.01 9.29 -4.55
C PHE A 237 5.50 9.06 -4.52
N THR A 238 4.98 8.24 -5.43
CA THR A 238 3.54 8.00 -5.54
C THR A 238 3.21 6.55 -5.22
N ILE A 239 2.34 6.30 -4.26
CA ILE A 239 1.78 4.96 -4.00
C ILE A 239 0.71 4.70 -5.05
N ILE A 240 0.87 3.60 -5.78
CA ILE A 240 -0.04 3.16 -6.83
C ILE A 240 -0.71 1.82 -6.51
N GLY A 241 -0.37 1.21 -5.37
CA GLY A 241 -0.85 -0.11 -5.01
C GLY A 241 -0.19 -0.71 -3.75
N TRP A 242 -0.47 -1.98 -3.49
CA TRP A 242 0.13 -2.78 -2.42
C TRP A 242 0.19 -4.26 -2.80
N THR A 243 0.99 -5.01 -2.05
CA THR A 243 1.10 -6.46 -2.15
C THR A 243 0.55 -7.17 -0.90
N SER A 244 0.29 -8.47 -1.04
CA SER A 244 -0.24 -9.36 -0.01
C SER A 244 0.70 -9.53 1.18
N ASP A 245 2.00 -9.27 1.00
CA ASP A 245 3.01 -9.27 2.05
C ASP A 245 3.27 -7.88 2.66
N SER A 246 2.27 -6.99 2.61
CA SER A 246 2.30 -5.68 3.27
C SER A 246 3.38 -4.73 2.78
N ARG A 247 3.78 -4.82 1.50
CA ARG A 247 4.59 -3.79 0.84
C ARG A 247 3.70 -2.87 0.03
N TRP A 248 4.07 -1.60 -0.04
CA TRP A 248 3.46 -0.64 -0.96
C TRP A 248 4.13 -0.72 -2.32
N VAL A 249 3.33 -0.72 -3.39
CA VAL A 249 3.81 -0.55 -4.77
C VAL A 249 3.87 0.94 -5.04
N ILE A 250 5.07 1.46 -5.30
CA ILE A 250 5.31 2.88 -5.54
C ILE A 250 5.88 3.13 -6.92
N LYS A 251 5.60 4.31 -7.47
CA LYS A 251 6.32 4.90 -8.59
C LYS A 251 7.27 5.96 -8.05
N ASP A 252 8.56 5.72 -8.24
CA ASP A 252 9.64 6.51 -7.66
C ASP A 252 10.58 7.01 -8.78
N SER A 253 11.10 8.21 -8.60
CA SER A 253 12.03 8.85 -9.54
C SER A 253 13.46 8.93 -9.01
N TRP A 254 13.72 8.47 -7.78
CA TRP A 254 15.04 8.55 -7.13
C TRP A 254 16.17 8.06 -8.03
N ARG A 255 17.25 8.83 -8.14
CA ARG A 255 18.37 8.55 -9.05
C ARG A 255 18.97 7.16 -8.77
N GLY A 256 19.04 6.32 -9.80
CA GLY A 256 19.55 4.95 -9.72
C GLY A 256 18.62 3.95 -9.01
N MET A 257 17.45 4.39 -8.55
CA MET A 257 16.42 3.55 -7.91
C MET A 257 15.01 3.82 -8.45
N SER A 258 14.91 4.55 -9.56
CA SER A 258 13.67 4.92 -10.23
C SER A 258 12.96 3.70 -10.79
N GLY A 259 11.64 3.66 -10.70
CA GLY A 259 10.88 2.50 -11.17
C GLY A 259 9.49 2.43 -10.56
N ILE A 260 8.74 1.44 -11.02
CA ILE A 260 7.60 0.90 -10.28
C ILE A 260 8.14 -0.25 -9.43
N VAL A 261 8.13 -0.08 -8.12
CA VAL A 261 8.90 -0.90 -7.18
C VAL A 261 8.15 -1.07 -5.87
N ASN A 262 8.50 -2.13 -5.14
CA ASN A 262 7.95 -2.38 -3.81
C ASN A 262 8.82 -1.70 -2.74
N THR A 263 8.17 -1.16 -1.72
CA THR A 263 8.81 -0.66 -0.49
C THR A 263 9.25 -1.82 0.41
N ASN A 264 9.94 -1.50 1.50
CA ASN A 264 10.15 -2.40 2.63
C ASN A 264 8.81 -2.90 3.17
N GLN A 265 8.80 -4.08 3.81
CA GLN A 265 7.59 -4.61 4.44
C GLN A 265 7.17 -3.76 5.65
N ASN A 266 5.86 -3.64 5.86
CA ASN A 266 5.26 -3.05 7.07
C ASN A 266 5.67 -1.60 7.36
N VAL A 267 5.77 -0.74 6.33
CA VAL A 267 6.00 0.69 6.56
C VAL A 267 4.82 1.32 7.27
N ASP A 268 5.04 1.85 8.47
CA ASP A 268 4.04 2.53 9.28
C ASP A 268 3.77 3.97 8.80
N ILE A 269 3.07 4.09 7.68
CA ILE A 269 2.72 5.39 7.09
C ILE A 269 1.83 6.21 8.04
N VAL A 270 0.90 5.57 8.75
CA VAL A 270 -0.03 6.26 9.66
C VAL A 270 0.73 6.86 10.85
N GLY A 271 1.63 6.09 11.47
CA GLY A 271 2.51 6.62 12.51
C GLY A 271 3.40 7.76 12.03
N LEU A 272 3.94 7.64 10.81
CA LEU A 272 4.74 8.72 10.20
C LEU A 272 3.93 9.99 9.93
N MET A 273 2.67 9.87 9.47
CA MET A 273 1.77 11.01 9.33
C MET A 273 1.48 11.68 10.69
N ASN A 274 1.16 10.88 11.72
CA ASN A 274 0.88 11.39 13.06
C ASN A 274 2.07 12.12 13.70
N SER A 275 3.29 11.71 13.35
CA SER A 275 4.52 12.39 13.79
C SER A 275 4.87 13.66 12.99
N GLY A 276 4.09 14.00 11.96
CA GLY A 276 4.40 15.10 11.04
C GLY A 276 5.53 14.81 10.05
N SER A 277 5.99 13.56 9.98
CA SER A 277 7.12 13.15 9.14
C SER A 277 6.70 12.87 7.69
N VAL A 278 5.41 12.62 7.45
CA VAL A 278 4.85 12.34 6.13
C VAL A 278 3.61 13.20 5.87
N GLU A 279 3.57 13.77 4.68
CA GLU A 279 2.40 14.44 4.10
C GLU A 279 1.87 13.59 2.93
N LEU A 280 0.55 13.45 2.84
CA LEU A 280 -0.12 12.72 1.77
C LEU A 280 -1.00 13.65 0.95
N TYR A 281 -0.99 13.48 -0.37
CA TYR A 281 -1.81 14.27 -1.29
C TYR A 281 -2.53 13.39 -2.31
N GLN A 282 -3.75 13.77 -2.68
CA GLN A 282 -4.52 13.19 -3.79
C GLN A 282 -4.90 14.27 -4.80
N VAL A 283 -5.07 13.87 -6.05
CA VAL A 283 -5.49 14.72 -7.16
C VAL A 283 -6.68 14.08 -7.87
N SER A 284 -7.58 14.91 -8.40
CA SER A 284 -8.78 14.44 -9.12
C SER A 284 -9.30 15.50 -10.10
N GLY A 285 -10.20 15.11 -11.00
CA GLY A 285 -10.82 15.98 -11.98
C GLY A 285 -9.84 16.43 -13.07
N ILE A 286 -9.08 15.47 -13.62
CA ILE A 286 -8.01 15.73 -14.57
C ILE A 286 -8.60 15.94 -15.96
N SER A 287 -8.46 17.17 -16.46
CA SER A 287 -8.96 17.61 -17.76
C SER A 287 -7.83 17.73 -18.77
N TYR A 288 -8.06 17.34 -20.02
CA TYR A 288 -7.10 17.48 -21.12
C TYR A 288 -7.60 18.53 -22.12
N ASN A 289 -6.79 19.57 -22.36
CA ASN A 289 -7.15 20.72 -23.20
C ASN A 289 -8.48 21.40 -22.82
N GLY A 290 -8.87 21.36 -21.55
CA GLY A 290 -10.13 21.92 -21.07
C GLY A 290 -11.36 21.08 -21.41
N ASN A 291 -11.20 19.87 -21.96
CA ASN A 291 -12.31 18.93 -22.16
C ASN A 291 -12.74 18.33 -20.82
N ASN A 292 -14.05 18.13 -20.66
CA ASN A 292 -14.61 17.48 -19.48
C ASN A 292 -14.08 16.05 -19.32
N THR A 293 -13.91 15.61 -18.07
CA THR A 293 -13.67 14.21 -17.72
C THR A 293 -14.75 13.30 -18.30
N SER A 294 -14.37 12.11 -18.76
CA SER A 294 -15.30 11.11 -19.29
C SER A 294 -16.47 10.84 -18.33
N THR A 295 -17.66 10.61 -18.89
CA THR A 295 -18.83 10.17 -18.11
C THR A 295 -18.82 8.68 -17.79
N ASN A 296 -17.84 7.94 -18.30
CA ASN A 296 -17.66 6.50 -18.10
C ASN A 296 -16.33 6.23 -17.37
N PRO A 297 -16.30 6.36 -16.04
CA PRO A 297 -15.10 6.08 -15.26
C PRO A 297 -14.75 4.58 -15.27
N THR A 298 -13.48 4.28 -15.03
CA THR A 298 -13.01 2.88 -14.91
C THR A 298 -13.72 2.16 -13.77
N VAL A 299 -14.27 0.98 -14.05
CA VAL A 299 -14.90 0.11 -13.03
C VAL A 299 -13.95 -1.04 -12.69
N LEU A 300 -13.53 -1.08 -11.42
CA LEU A 300 -12.69 -2.14 -10.88
C LEU A 300 -13.48 -3.45 -10.67
N SER A 301 -12.81 -4.57 -10.90
CA SER A 301 -13.30 -5.92 -10.62
C SER A 301 -12.37 -6.61 -9.62
N VAL A 302 -12.41 -6.17 -8.37
CA VAL A 302 -11.56 -6.69 -7.28
C VAL A 302 -12.24 -7.81 -6.51
N ASN A 303 -11.48 -8.84 -6.15
CA ASN A 303 -11.93 -9.94 -5.29
C ASN A 303 -11.53 -9.71 -3.83
N GLU A 304 -12.27 -10.30 -2.90
CA GLU A 304 -11.99 -10.17 -1.46
C GLU A 304 -10.65 -10.78 -1.08
N CYS A 305 -9.89 -10.02 -0.27
CA CYS A 305 -8.74 -10.59 0.37
C CYS A 305 -9.21 -11.64 1.36
N ILE A 306 -9.01 -12.91 0.99
CA ILE A 306 -9.02 -14.02 1.95
C ILE A 306 -7.55 -14.16 2.38
N PRO A 307 -7.11 -13.51 3.47
CA PRO A 307 -5.72 -13.59 3.89
C PRO A 307 -5.35 -15.05 4.07
N THR A 308 -4.37 -15.54 3.31
CA THR A 308 -3.90 -16.92 3.44
C THR A 308 -3.14 -17.02 4.76
N ILE A 309 -3.75 -17.61 5.79
CA ILE A 309 -3.10 -17.78 7.08
C ILE A 309 -2.24 -19.02 6.95
N ASN A 310 -0.92 -18.84 7.03
CA ASN A 310 0.02 -19.95 7.08
C ASN A 310 -0.01 -20.60 8.47
N LEU A 311 -1.16 -21.15 8.84
CA LEU A 311 -1.35 -21.91 10.06
C LEU A 311 -0.69 -23.27 9.86
N THR A 312 0.31 -23.57 10.68
CA THR A 312 0.97 -24.89 10.70
C THR A 312 0.83 -25.49 12.08
N LEU A 313 0.55 -26.79 12.11
CA LEU A 313 0.41 -27.56 13.35
C LEU A 313 1.59 -28.53 13.47
N SER A 314 2.09 -28.71 14.68
CA SER A 314 3.00 -29.80 15.01
C SER A 314 2.33 -31.16 14.76
N SER A 315 3.13 -32.23 14.73
CA SER A 315 2.56 -33.57 14.91
C SER A 315 1.84 -33.65 16.27
N ILE A 316 0.78 -34.46 16.34
CA ILE A 316 0.12 -34.76 17.61
C ILE A 316 1.11 -35.53 18.48
N SER A 317 1.46 -34.98 19.62
CA SER A 317 2.33 -35.62 20.60
C SER A 317 1.50 -36.41 21.60
N LEU A 318 2.06 -37.53 22.05
CA LEU A 318 1.52 -38.35 23.12
C LEU A 318 2.51 -38.26 24.28
N ASP A 319 2.05 -37.73 25.40
CA ASP A 319 2.79 -37.81 26.65
C ASP A 319 2.29 -39.07 27.36
N ILE A 320 3.14 -40.08 27.52
CA ILE A 320 2.77 -41.33 28.21
C ILE A 320 2.91 -41.11 29.72
N ASP A 321 2.15 -40.16 30.24
CA ASP A 321 1.78 -40.12 31.65
C ASP A 321 0.32 -40.56 31.71
N TYR A 322 0.12 -41.86 31.85
CA TYR A 322 -1.23 -42.38 32.03
C TYR A 322 -1.68 -42.10 33.48
N ALA A 323 -2.86 -41.51 33.62
CA ALA A 323 -3.46 -41.25 34.93
C ALA A 323 -4.69 -42.15 35.10
N HIS A 324 -4.71 -42.92 36.20
CA HIS A 324 -5.93 -43.59 36.63
C HIS A 324 -6.80 -42.60 37.41
N ILE A 325 -7.92 -42.19 36.82
CA ILE A 325 -8.85 -41.25 37.46
C ILE A 325 -10.24 -41.89 37.49
N GLY A 326 -10.76 -42.17 38.68
CA GLY A 326 -12.09 -42.76 38.84
C GLY A 326 -12.26 -44.13 38.16
N GLY A 327 -11.19 -44.95 38.13
CA GLY A 327 -11.22 -46.30 37.54
C GLY A 327 -10.94 -46.37 36.03
N TYR A 328 -10.61 -45.25 35.39
CA TYR A 328 -10.32 -45.19 33.94
C TYR A 328 -8.89 -44.75 33.66
N LEU A 329 -8.27 -45.33 32.62
CA LEU A 329 -6.94 -44.97 32.13
C LEU A 329 -7.06 -43.81 31.12
N TYR A 330 -6.50 -42.65 31.45
CA TYR A 330 -6.46 -41.50 30.56
C TYR A 330 -5.09 -41.35 29.88
N HIS A 331 -5.11 -41.05 28.59
CA HIS A 331 -3.94 -40.69 27.76
C HIS A 331 -3.98 -39.20 27.45
N LYS A 332 -2.84 -38.51 27.59
CA LYS A 332 -2.72 -37.08 27.31
C LYS A 332 -2.16 -36.84 25.91
N PHE A 333 -2.90 -36.06 25.12
CA PHE A 333 -2.47 -35.62 23.80
C PHE A 333 -2.28 -34.13 23.80
N TRP A 334 -1.32 -33.65 23.02
CA TRP A 334 -1.15 -32.22 22.79
C TRP A 334 -0.65 -31.93 21.38
N VAL A 335 -0.89 -30.69 20.95
CA VAL A 335 -0.45 -30.13 19.66
C VAL A 335 -0.09 -28.67 19.88
N SER A 336 0.87 -28.15 19.11
CA SER A 336 1.17 -26.72 19.06
C SER A 336 1.00 -26.17 17.64
N SER A 337 0.81 -24.86 17.56
CA SER A 337 0.76 -24.09 16.32
C SER A 337 1.84 -23.02 16.30
N ASN A 338 2.19 -22.55 15.09
CA ASN A 338 3.11 -21.43 14.91
C ASN A 338 2.51 -20.05 15.25
N ILE A 339 1.18 -19.97 15.40
CA ILE A 339 0.42 -18.76 15.76
C ILE A 339 -0.75 -19.12 16.68
N PRO A 340 -1.29 -18.19 17.49
CA PRO A 340 -2.47 -18.45 18.32
C PRO A 340 -3.72 -18.80 17.48
N VAL A 341 -4.34 -19.92 17.82
CA VAL A 341 -5.54 -20.47 17.17
C VAL A 341 -6.79 -20.03 17.92
N ASP A 342 -7.82 -19.60 17.18
CA ASP A 342 -9.04 -19.05 17.77
C ASP A 342 -9.85 -20.17 18.45
N ARG A 343 -9.91 -21.35 17.82
CA ARG A 343 -10.67 -22.49 18.34
C ARG A 343 -10.01 -23.83 18.02
N TRP A 344 -9.97 -24.71 19.01
CA TRP A 344 -9.48 -26.08 18.87
C TRP A 344 -10.62 -27.11 18.94
N VAL A 345 -10.63 -28.10 18.03
CA VAL A 345 -11.60 -29.20 18.05
C VAL A 345 -10.87 -30.54 17.95
N TRP A 346 -10.98 -31.35 18.99
CA TRP A 346 -10.40 -32.69 19.03
C TRP A 346 -11.44 -33.77 18.79
N GLY A 347 -11.03 -34.87 18.18
CA GLY A 347 -11.84 -36.07 18.02
C GLY A 347 -11.00 -37.34 17.92
N ILE A 348 -11.71 -38.47 18.00
CA ILE A 348 -11.16 -39.82 17.89
C ILE A 348 -12.07 -40.62 16.95
N ASP A 349 -11.48 -41.35 16.03
CA ASP A 349 -12.18 -42.23 15.10
C ASP A 349 -12.15 -43.67 15.66
N TYR A 350 -13.08 -43.96 16.57
CA TYR A 350 -13.36 -45.32 17.06
C TYR A 350 -14.75 -45.35 17.76
N PRO A 351 -15.54 -46.43 17.64
CA PRO A 351 -16.80 -46.53 18.36
C PRO A 351 -16.54 -46.57 19.87
N ASN A 352 -16.94 -45.50 20.55
CA ASN A 352 -16.95 -45.30 22.01
C ASN A 352 -15.59 -44.91 22.64
N GLY A 353 -15.31 -43.62 22.69
CA GLY A 353 -14.32 -43.03 23.60
C GLY A 353 -14.97 -41.92 24.41
N SER A 354 -14.65 -41.82 25.71
CA SER A 354 -15.05 -40.67 26.51
C SER A 354 -13.94 -39.61 26.49
N LEU A 355 -14.29 -38.41 26.01
CA LEU A 355 -13.36 -37.28 25.88
C LEU A 355 -13.55 -36.33 27.06
N LYS A 356 -12.51 -36.13 27.89
CA LYS A 356 -12.48 -35.05 28.88
C LYS A 356 -11.57 -33.93 28.37
N ARG A 357 -12.16 -32.77 28.13
CA ARG A 357 -11.53 -31.66 27.40
C ARG A 357 -10.96 -30.62 28.36
N SER A 358 -9.73 -30.18 28.10
CA SER A 358 -9.17 -28.92 28.61
C SER A 358 -8.72 -28.10 27.41
N GLN A 359 -9.69 -27.57 26.67
CA GLN A 359 -9.45 -26.72 25.51
C GLN A 359 -9.29 -25.28 26.00
N VAL A 360 -8.16 -24.66 25.65
CA VAL A 360 -7.96 -23.22 25.82
C VAL A 360 -7.99 -22.62 24.42
N ASP A 361 -9.07 -21.92 24.11
CA ASP A 361 -9.19 -21.15 22.86
C ASP A 361 -8.27 -19.92 22.92
N ASN A 362 -7.94 -19.35 21.75
CA ASN A 362 -6.97 -18.25 21.62
C ASN A 362 -5.56 -18.58 22.13
N SER A 363 -5.09 -19.80 21.86
CA SER A 363 -3.81 -20.31 22.33
C SER A 363 -2.98 -20.88 21.17
N ASP A 364 -1.67 -20.91 21.36
CA ASP A 364 -0.70 -21.56 20.46
C ASP A 364 -0.57 -23.07 20.72
N SER A 365 -1.34 -23.62 21.67
CA SER A 365 -1.24 -25.01 22.10
C SER A 365 -2.56 -25.53 22.64
N SER A 366 -2.83 -26.80 22.38
CA SER A 366 -4.05 -27.47 22.85
C SER A 366 -3.73 -28.86 23.37
N SER A 367 -4.42 -29.28 24.43
CA SER A 367 -4.26 -30.62 24.98
C SER A 367 -5.59 -31.20 25.43
N ILE A 368 -5.70 -32.53 25.43
CA ILE A 368 -6.87 -33.26 25.93
C ILE A 368 -6.46 -34.55 26.63
N LEU A 369 -7.37 -35.04 27.49
CA LEU A 369 -7.29 -36.36 28.08
C LEU A 369 -8.34 -37.26 27.44
N MET A 370 -7.92 -38.43 26.95
CA MET A 370 -8.84 -39.41 26.37
C MET A 370 -8.73 -40.75 27.09
N SER A 371 -9.88 -41.36 27.37
CA SER A 371 -9.96 -42.75 27.81
C SER A 371 -10.72 -43.54 26.74
N PRO A 372 -10.07 -44.48 26.04
CA PRO A 372 -10.79 -45.37 25.14
C PRO A 372 -11.62 -46.38 25.94
N THR A 373 -12.77 -46.84 25.43
CA THR A 373 -13.52 -47.91 26.12
C THR A 373 -12.90 -49.28 25.92
N THR A 374 -12.17 -49.50 24.82
CA THR A 374 -11.48 -50.75 24.48
C THR A 374 -10.03 -50.48 24.09
N SER A 375 -9.14 -51.43 24.38
CA SER A 375 -7.75 -51.36 23.88
C SER A 375 -7.71 -51.58 22.38
N GLY A 376 -6.94 -50.80 21.63
CA GLY A 376 -6.89 -50.93 20.18
C GLY A 376 -6.19 -49.78 19.46
N LEU A 377 -6.12 -49.91 18.14
CA LEU A 377 -5.56 -48.91 17.25
C LEU A 377 -6.63 -47.86 16.92
N VAL A 378 -6.38 -46.60 17.24
CA VAL A 378 -7.30 -45.48 17.05
C VAL A 378 -6.66 -44.37 16.25
N THR A 379 -7.46 -43.58 15.55
CA THR A 379 -7.00 -42.33 14.92
C THR A 379 -7.46 -41.15 15.76
N VAL A 380 -6.51 -40.41 16.30
CA VAL A 380 -6.76 -39.13 16.96
C VAL A 380 -6.61 -38.02 15.95
N TYR A 381 -7.55 -37.08 15.91
CA TYR A 381 -7.43 -35.89 15.08
C TYR A 381 -7.73 -34.61 15.86
N VAL A 382 -7.14 -33.52 15.38
CA VAL A 382 -7.35 -32.17 15.88
C VAL A 382 -7.55 -31.23 14.70
N ARG A 383 -8.54 -30.35 14.82
CA ARG A 383 -8.84 -29.26 13.89
C ARG A 383 -8.57 -27.93 14.60
N ALA A 384 -7.73 -27.11 14.01
CA ALA A 384 -7.45 -25.76 14.45
C ALA A 384 -8.15 -24.76 13.52
N TYR A 385 -8.86 -23.79 14.09
CA TYR A 385 -9.57 -22.75 13.36
C TYR A 385 -8.92 -21.38 13.58
N LYS A 386 -8.59 -20.68 12.49
CA LYS A 386 -8.11 -19.29 12.54
C LYS A 386 -8.76 -18.47 11.44
N ASN A 387 -9.52 -17.42 11.80
CA ASN A 387 -10.25 -16.56 10.86
C ASN A 387 -10.99 -17.34 9.75
N GLY A 388 -11.67 -18.43 10.12
CA GLY A 388 -12.42 -19.29 9.18
C GLY A 388 -11.60 -20.34 8.43
N GLN A 389 -10.27 -20.30 8.45
CA GLN A 389 -9.42 -21.36 7.89
C GLN A 389 -9.26 -22.52 8.87
N THR A 390 -9.20 -23.75 8.35
CA THR A 390 -9.10 -24.97 9.15
C THR A 390 -7.88 -25.78 8.74
N VAL A 391 -7.03 -26.12 9.70
CA VAL A 391 -5.94 -27.09 9.51
C VAL A 391 -6.22 -28.31 10.37
N THR A 392 -6.14 -29.49 9.76
CA THR A 392 -6.38 -30.77 10.43
C THR A 392 -5.06 -31.52 10.57
N LYS A 393 -4.81 -32.07 11.76
CA LYS A 393 -3.78 -33.07 11.98
C LYS A 393 -4.41 -34.34 12.52
N GLU A 394 -3.85 -35.46 12.11
CA GLU A 394 -4.25 -36.78 12.58
C GLU A 394 -3.02 -37.61 12.93
N ARG A 395 -3.19 -38.55 13.85
CA ARG A 395 -2.18 -39.52 14.22
C ARG A 395 -2.86 -40.83 14.63
N ARG A 396 -2.38 -41.93 14.09
CA ARG A 396 -2.84 -43.28 14.43
C ARG A 396 -1.95 -43.85 15.56
N ILE A 397 -2.57 -44.28 16.66
CA ILE A 397 -1.87 -44.70 17.88
C ILE A 397 -2.61 -45.90 18.49
N HIS A 398 -1.89 -46.86 19.05
CA HIS A 398 -2.48 -47.90 19.87
C HIS A 398 -2.70 -47.40 21.30
N LEU A 399 -3.93 -47.40 21.78
CA LEU A 399 -4.28 -47.00 23.15
C LEU A 399 -4.78 -48.21 23.93
N SER A 400 -4.35 -48.30 25.20
CA SER A 400 -4.90 -49.25 26.16
C SER A 400 -6.08 -48.64 26.90
N ASN A 401 -7.09 -49.43 27.22
CA ASN A 401 -8.17 -49.06 28.14
C ASN A 401 -7.89 -49.43 29.61
N GLY A 402 -6.72 -49.99 29.90
CA GLY A 402 -6.31 -50.38 31.25
C GLY A 402 -7.01 -51.62 31.80
N GLN A 403 -7.89 -52.28 31.04
CA GLN A 403 -8.47 -53.56 31.44
C GLN A 403 -7.45 -54.67 31.18
N SER A 404 -6.76 -55.12 32.24
CA SER A 404 -6.05 -56.40 32.18
C SER A 404 -7.09 -57.49 31.97
N SER A 405 -7.03 -58.20 30.84
CA SER A 405 -7.70 -59.49 30.71
C SER A 405 -7.22 -60.37 31.87
N GLY A 406 -8.14 -60.72 32.78
CA GLY A 406 -7.82 -61.49 33.98
C GLY A 406 -7.04 -62.75 33.63
N GLY A 407 -5.93 -62.96 34.35
CA GLY A 407 -5.31 -64.26 34.42
C GLY A 407 -6.27 -65.27 35.05
N GLY A 408 -6.36 -66.43 34.43
CA GLY A 408 -6.94 -67.63 35.01
C GLY A 408 -6.98 -68.77 34.01
N PRO A 409 -6.80 -70.02 34.48
CA PRO A 409 -5.62 -70.56 35.13
C PRO A 409 -4.61 -71.08 34.09
N GLU A 410 -3.32 -71.06 34.42
CA GLU A 410 -2.31 -71.86 33.73
C GLU A 410 -2.64 -73.34 33.91
N ASN A 411 -2.90 -74.03 32.80
CA ASN A 411 -2.77 -75.48 32.69
C ASN A 411 -1.77 -75.76 31.55
N GLY A 412 -0.61 -76.31 31.94
CA GLY A 412 0.46 -76.81 31.06
C GLY A 412 1.49 -75.73 30.72
N TRP A 413 2.67 -75.67 31.33
CA TRP A 413 3.55 -76.74 31.83
C TRP A 413 4.14 -76.43 33.21
#